data_AF-A0A371MPG6-F1
#
_entry.id   AF-A0A371MPG6-F1
#
_cell.length_a   1.000
_cell.length_b   1.000
_cell.length_c   1.000
_cell.angle_alpha   90.00
_cell.angle_beta   90.00
_cell.angle_gamma   90.00
#
_symmetry.space_group_name_H-M   'P 1'
#
loop_
_entity.id
_entity.type
_entity.pdbx_description
1 polymer ?
#
loop_
_entity_poly.entity_id
_entity_poly.type
_entity_poly.pdbx_seq_one_letter_code
_entity_poly.pdbx_strand_id
1 'polypeptide(L)'
;MSRSDDSVLFTYIAPFLGVLLVAVGIAAAVPATYDVIQDDITTCGTPTIAVDSPEETTARFGEDPRPNLTRFAYEDLSEAEQEAFRDALDDAVGESRVDGEFPHYGAFLNGSLVTYEGERHYTTVVAENPCFVAAPLQLPLGVFAIALGGIGILTPPAYRKLVALEEGAE
;
A
#
# COMPACT_ATOMS: atom_id res chain seq x y z
N MET A 1 50.81 -13.00 3.94
CA MET A 1 49.81 -11.92 3.98
C MET A 1 48.36 -12.43 4.12
N SER A 2 48.02 -13.72 3.91
CA SER A 2 46.60 -14.16 3.91
C SER A 2 45.91 -14.28 5.29
N ARG A 3 46.65 -14.40 6.40
CA ARG A 3 46.05 -14.66 7.73
C ARG A 3 45.25 -13.47 8.29
N SER A 4 45.60 -12.24 7.92
CA SER A 4 44.89 -11.03 8.36
C SER A 4 43.68 -10.72 7.48
N ASP A 5 43.77 -10.97 6.17
CA ASP A 5 42.66 -10.74 5.23
C ASP A 5 41.49 -11.70 5.49
N ASP A 6 41.77 -13.00 5.75
CA ASP A 6 40.74 -13.95 6.20
C ASP A 6 40.10 -13.51 7.51
N SER A 7 40.89 -12.98 8.45
CA SER A 7 40.37 -12.50 9.73
C SER A 7 39.44 -11.30 9.57
N VAL A 8 39.74 -10.36 8.66
CA VAL A 8 38.88 -9.19 8.41
C VAL A 8 37.62 -9.59 7.64
N LEU A 9 37.77 -10.46 6.63
CA LEU A 9 36.68 -10.97 5.81
C LEU A 9 35.64 -11.69 6.67
N PHE A 10 36.07 -12.65 7.50
CA PHE A 10 35.18 -13.45 8.35
C PHE A 10 34.65 -12.69 9.57
N THR A 11 35.39 -11.71 10.10
CA THR A 11 34.96 -10.99 11.32
C THR A 11 34.02 -9.84 11.03
N TYR A 12 34.19 -9.14 9.90
CA TYR A 12 33.50 -7.89 9.64
C TYR A 12 32.71 -7.89 8.33
N ILE A 13 33.30 -8.35 7.23
CA ILE A 13 32.68 -8.22 5.90
C ILE A 13 31.52 -9.20 5.72
N ALA A 14 31.73 -10.49 6.03
CA ALA A 14 30.71 -11.52 5.93
C ALA A 14 29.44 -11.23 6.76
N PRO A 15 29.54 -10.89 8.07
CA PRO A 15 28.34 -10.55 8.84
C PRO A 15 27.69 -9.24 8.40
N PHE A 16 28.47 -8.23 7.97
CA PHE A 16 27.91 -6.97 7.45
C PHE A 16 27.08 -7.19 6.18
N LEU A 17 27.63 -7.92 5.20
CA LEU A 17 26.90 -8.28 3.99
C LEU A 17 25.68 -9.15 4.31
N GLY A 18 25.79 -10.03 5.31
CA GLY A 18 24.68 -10.84 5.78
C GLY A 18 23.52 -10.00 6.33
N VAL A 19 23.82 -9.00 7.17
CA VAL A 19 22.80 -8.07 7.70
C VAL A 19 22.17 -7.25 6.59
N LEU A 20 22.96 -6.77 5.63
CA LEU A 20 22.47 -5.98 4.50
C LEU A 20 21.52 -6.81 3.63
N LEU A 21 21.87 -8.07 3.34
CA LEU A 21 21.01 -9.00 2.62
C LEU A 21 19.71 -9.31 3.35
N VAL A 22 19.76 -9.49 4.68
CA VAL A 22 18.54 -9.65 5.50
C VAL A 22 17.66 -8.41 5.41
N ALA A 23 18.23 -7.20 5.52
CA ALA A 23 17.48 -5.95 5.44
C ALA A 23 16.79 -5.76 4.09
N VAL A 24 17.52 -5.98 2.98
CA VAL A 24 16.95 -5.92 1.62
C VAL A 24 15.91 -7.01 1.43
N GLY A 25 16.15 -8.21 1.94
CA GLY A 25 15.23 -9.33 1.84
C GLY A 25 13.92 -9.09 2.59
N ILE A 26 13.95 -8.48 3.78
CA ILE A 26 12.75 -8.06 4.52
C ILE A 26 11.99 -6.99 3.74
N ALA A 27 12.70 -5.97 3.23
CA ALA A 27 12.08 -4.91 2.43
C ALA A 27 11.41 -5.45 1.15
N ALA A 28 11.92 -6.53 0.57
CA ALA A 28 11.31 -7.20 -0.57
C ALA A 28 10.16 -8.14 -0.17
N ALA A 29 10.32 -8.91 0.90
CA ALA A 29 9.38 -9.94 1.32
C ALA A 29 8.09 -9.35 1.91
N VAL A 30 8.17 -8.31 2.73
CA VAL A 30 7.00 -7.74 3.42
C VAL A 30 5.94 -7.23 2.42
N PRO A 31 6.26 -6.37 1.45
CA PRO A 31 5.27 -5.91 0.47
C PRO A 31 4.73 -7.05 -0.40
N ALA A 32 5.57 -8.02 -0.75
CA ALA A 32 5.15 -9.15 -1.56
C ALA A 32 4.26 -10.14 -0.81
N THR A 33 4.39 -10.25 0.53
CA THR A 33 3.43 -11.01 1.33
C THR A 33 2.07 -10.32 1.44
N TYR A 34 2.03 -8.99 1.38
CA TYR A 34 0.75 -8.26 1.34
C TYR A 34 -0.01 -8.54 0.05
N ASP A 35 0.67 -8.57 -1.10
CA ASP A 35 0.09 -8.93 -2.41
C ASP A 35 -0.60 -10.31 -2.39
N VAL A 36 0.03 -11.34 -1.80
CA VAL A 36 -0.54 -12.71 -1.74
C VAL A 36 -1.77 -12.83 -0.85
N ILE A 37 -1.90 -11.99 0.17
CA ILE A 37 -3.02 -12.01 1.13
C ILE A 37 -4.11 -11.00 0.73
N GLN A 38 -3.82 -10.11 -0.24
CA GLN A 38 -4.65 -8.98 -0.60
C GLN A 38 -6.00 -9.40 -1.19
N ASP A 39 -6.02 -10.49 -1.98
CA ASP A 39 -7.22 -10.99 -2.67
C ASP A 39 -8.36 -11.41 -1.71
N ASP A 40 -8.05 -11.82 -0.47
CA ASP A 40 -9.05 -12.33 0.49
C ASP A 40 -9.46 -11.30 1.57
N ILE A 41 -8.72 -10.20 1.75
CA ILE A 41 -8.92 -9.27 2.89
C ILE A 41 -9.17 -7.82 2.46
N THR A 42 -8.83 -7.41 1.24
CA THR A 42 -8.87 -5.98 0.89
C THR A 42 -9.40 -5.70 -0.52
N THR A 43 -10.43 -4.85 -0.55
CA THR A 43 -11.08 -4.22 -1.71
C THR A 43 -10.13 -3.25 -2.41
N CYS A 44 -9.06 -3.78 -3.01
CA CYS A 44 -8.05 -2.99 -3.70
C CYS A 44 -8.53 -2.61 -5.10
N GLY A 45 -8.28 -1.36 -5.50
CA GLY A 45 -8.69 -0.84 -6.81
C GLY A 45 -10.11 -0.26 -6.88
N THR A 46 -10.80 -0.13 -5.75
CA THR A 46 -12.10 0.56 -5.64
C THR A 46 -11.90 1.89 -4.92
N PRO A 47 -11.86 3.03 -5.64
CA PRO A 47 -11.69 4.33 -5.02
C PRO A 47 -12.84 4.64 -4.06
N THR A 48 -12.55 5.32 -2.97
CA THR A 48 -13.54 5.82 -2.02
C THR A 48 -13.88 7.27 -2.36
N ILE A 49 -15.17 7.57 -2.47
CA ILE A 49 -15.70 8.92 -2.61
C ILE A 49 -16.26 9.39 -1.27
N ALA A 50 -16.13 10.68 -1.00
CA ALA A 50 -16.84 11.37 0.06
C ALA A 50 -17.92 12.27 -0.56
N VAL A 51 -19.09 12.29 0.06
CA VAL A 51 -20.25 13.09 -0.33
C VAL A 51 -20.66 13.93 0.87
N ASP A 52 -20.55 15.25 0.74
CA ASP A 52 -21.02 16.19 1.76
C ASP A 52 -22.55 16.29 1.74
N SER A 53 -23.14 16.61 2.90
CA SER A 53 -24.56 16.94 2.98
C SER A 53 -24.88 18.24 2.19
N PRO A 54 -26.15 18.50 1.85
CA PRO A 54 -26.57 19.76 1.22
C PRO A 54 -26.20 20.99 2.07
N GLU A 55 -26.33 20.88 3.38
CA GLU A 55 -26.01 21.94 4.34
C GLU A 55 -24.50 22.21 4.39
N GLU A 56 -23.68 21.15 4.43
CA GLU A 56 -22.22 21.25 4.43
C GLU A 56 -21.70 21.82 3.11
N THR A 57 -22.26 21.37 1.99
CA THR A 57 -21.97 21.88 0.65
C THR A 57 -22.29 23.37 0.56
N THR A 58 -23.46 23.77 1.08
CA THR A 58 -23.88 25.18 1.11
C THR A 58 -23.05 26.01 2.08
N ALA A 59 -22.65 25.48 3.23
CA ALA A 59 -21.75 26.16 4.16
C ALA A 59 -20.36 26.40 3.54
N ARG A 60 -19.88 25.46 2.72
CA ARG A 60 -18.57 25.54 2.06
C ARG A 60 -18.54 26.48 0.87
N PHE A 61 -19.55 26.45 0.01
CA PHE A 61 -19.55 27.17 -1.27
C PHE A 61 -20.62 28.28 -1.38
N GLY A 62 -21.50 28.39 -0.39
CA GLY A 62 -22.66 29.27 -0.43
C GLY A 62 -23.66 28.90 -1.52
N GLU A 63 -24.49 29.86 -1.89
CA GLU A 63 -25.35 29.78 -3.07
C GLU A 63 -24.56 30.02 -4.38
N ASP A 64 -23.26 30.33 -4.31
CA ASP A 64 -22.49 30.75 -5.48
C ASP A 64 -22.43 29.62 -6.53
N PRO A 65 -22.93 29.87 -7.76
CA PRO A 65 -22.97 28.88 -8.82
C PRO A 65 -21.63 28.69 -9.54
N ARG A 66 -20.49 29.22 -9.05
CA ARG A 66 -19.20 29.17 -9.77
C ARG A 66 -17.93 28.84 -8.96
N PRO A 67 -17.90 27.82 -8.08
CA PRO A 67 -16.64 27.13 -7.89
C PRO A 67 -16.25 26.48 -9.24
N ASN A 68 -14.96 26.50 -9.62
CA ASN A 68 -14.44 25.86 -10.84
C ASN A 68 -14.49 24.33 -10.73
N LEU A 69 -15.64 23.79 -10.37
CA LEU A 69 -15.89 22.37 -10.15
C LEU A 69 -16.80 21.87 -11.27
N THR A 70 -16.52 20.66 -11.72
CA THR A 70 -17.37 19.95 -12.66
C THR A 70 -18.71 19.66 -12.00
N ARG A 71 -19.78 19.71 -12.78
CA ARG A 71 -21.15 19.49 -12.32
C ARG A 71 -21.75 18.30 -13.02
N PHE A 72 -22.39 17.44 -12.26
CA PHE A 72 -23.10 16.28 -12.75
C PHE A 72 -24.55 16.32 -12.25
N ALA A 73 -25.48 15.88 -13.09
CA ALA A 73 -26.75 15.39 -12.59
C ALA A 73 -26.52 13.98 -12.04
N TYR A 74 -27.23 13.58 -10.99
CA TYR A 74 -27.12 12.23 -10.44
C TYR A 74 -27.41 11.15 -11.51
N GLU A 75 -28.31 11.44 -12.44
CA GLU A 75 -28.68 10.53 -13.53
C GLU A 75 -27.59 10.36 -14.60
N ASP A 76 -26.62 11.27 -14.66
CA ASP A 76 -25.49 11.19 -15.59
C ASP A 76 -24.35 10.30 -15.05
N LEU A 77 -24.41 9.91 -13.77
CA LEU A 77 -23.44 9.04 -13.13
C LEU A 77 -23.62 7.58 -13.57
N SER A 78 -22.54 6.80 -13.56
CA SER A 78 -22.61 5.35 -13.77
C SER A 78 -23.40 4.66 -12.66
N GLU A 79 -23.88 3.43 -12.90
CA GLU A 79 -24.61 2.66 -11.87
C GLU A 79 -23.79 2.50 -10.57
N ALA A 80 -22.48 2.25 -10.71
CA ALA A 80 -21.58 2.11 -9.58
C ALA A 80 -21.35 3.44 -8.84
N GLU A 81 -21.23 4.56 -9.56
CA GLU A 81 -21.11 5.90 -8.96
C GLU A 81 -22.39 6.30 -8.22
N GLN A 82 -23.56 5.96 -8.78
CA GLN A 82 -24.88 6.22 -8.17
C GLN A 82 -25.09 5.43 -6.87
N GLU A 83 -24.72 4.14 -6.87
CA GLU A 83 -24.76 3.29 -5.68
C GLU A 83 -23.84 3.84 -4.60
N ALA A 84 -22.56 4.07 -4.93
CA ALA A 84 -21.60 4.64 -4.01
C ALA A 84 -22.03 6.00 -3.46
N PHE A 85 -22.63 6.86 -4.29
CA PHE A 85 -23.10 8.18 -3.86
C PHE A 85 -24.23 8.07 -2.82
N ARG A 86 -25.21 7.19 -3.04
CA ARG A 86 -26.30 6.97 -2.07
C ARG A 86 -25.79 6.33 -0.79
N ASP A 87 -24.93 5.33 -0.91
CA ASP A 87 -24.33 4.67 0.24
C ASP A 87 -23.50 5.66 1.07
N ALA A 88 -22.79 6.59 0.43
CA ALA A 88 -22.06 7.65 1.11
C ALA A 88 -22.99 8.62 1.85
N LEU A 89 -24.15 8.97 1.28
CA LEU A 89 -25.15 9.80 1.97
C LEU A 89 -25.76 9.11 3.19
N ASP A 90 -25.91 7.79 3.14
CA ASP A 90 -26.42 6.99 4.26
C ASP A 90 -25.33 6.66 5.31
N ASP A 91 -24.06 6.88 4.99
CA ASP A 91 -22.92 6.66 5.89
C ASP A 91 -22.72 7.83 6.87
N ALA A 92 -22.37 7.52 8.11
CA ALA A 92 -22.20 8.52 9.16
C ALA A 92 -21.02 9.48 8.93
N VAL A 93 -20.03 9.08 8.13
CA VAL A 93 -18.84 9.86 7.77
C VAL A 93 -18.98 10.47 6.37
N GLY A 94 -20.02 10.11 5.61
CA GLY A 94 -20.23 10.62 4.26
C GLY A 94 -19.37 9.91 3.21
N GLU A 95 -18.88 8.70 3.47
CA GLU A 95 -17.92 8.02 2.60
C GLU A 95 -18.42 6.66 2.12
N SER A 96 -18.19 6.34 0.83
CA SER A 96 -18.45 5.00 0.30
C SER A 96 -17.51 4.66 -0.86
N ARG A 97 -17.39 3.36 -1.15
CA ARG A 97 -16.54 2.82 -2.22
C ARG A 97 -17.31 2.78 -3.53
N VAL A 98 -16.62 3.04 -4.63
CA VAL A 98 -17.14 2.84 -5.98
C VAL A 98 -16.76 1.45 -6.45
N ASP A 99 -17.71 0.51 -6.32
CA ASP A 99 -17.57 -0.89 -6.74
C ASP A 99 -18.06 -1.06 -8.19
N GLY A 100 -17.20 -0.74 -9.17
CA GLY A 100 -17.51 -0.93 -10.59
C GLY A 100 -16.87 0.09 -11.52
N GLU A 101 -17.55 0.40 -12.63
CA GLU A 101 -17.05 1.36 -13.61
C GLU A 101 -17.11 2.79 -13.06
N PHE A 102 -15.96 3.46 -13.01
CA PHE A 102 -15.82 4.83 -12.50
C PHE A 102 -15.35 5.79 -13.61
N PRO A 103 -16.20 6.11 -14.62
CA PRO A 103 -15.83 6.95 -15.75
C PRO A 103 -15.52 8.41 -15.35
N HIS A 104 -16.15 8.93 -14.28
CA HIS A 104 -15.98 10.32 -13.83
C HIS A 104 -14.87 10.50 -12.79
N TYR A 105 -14.03 9.49 -12.58
CA TYR A 105 -12.95 9.50 -11.58
C TYR A 105 -12.09 10.77 -11.63
N GLY A 106 -11.65 11.19 -12.81
CA GLY A 106 -10.82 12.39 -12.97
C GLY A 106 -11.53 13.69 -12.57
N ALA A 107 -12.86 13.76 -12.71
CA ALA A 107 -13.64 14.90 -12.26
C ALA A 107 -13.82 14.90 -10.74
N PHE A 108 -14.07 13.72 -10.15
CA PHE A 108 -14.22 13.60 -8.69
C PHE A 108 -12.88 13.79 -7.95
N LEU A 109 -11.74 13.46 -8.57
CA LEU A 109 -10.41 13.75 -8.01
C LEU A 109 -10.18 15.26 -7.75
N ASN A 110 -10.76 16.12 -8.58
CA ASN A 110 -10.63 17.57 -8.45
C ASN A 110 -11.76 18.20 -7.61
N GLY A 111 -12.67 17.37 -7.09
CA GLY A 111 -13.94 17.80 -6.52
C GLY A 111 -14.97 18.12 -7.60
N SER A 112 -16.21 17.71 -7.34
CA SER A 112 -17.35 17.93 -8.22
C SER A 112 -18.60 18.25 -7.41
N LEU A 113 -19.61 18.81 -8.08
CA LEU A 113 -20.93 19.01 -7.50
C LEU A 113 -21.93 18.09 -8.21
N VAL A 114 -22.56 17.21 -7.45
CA VAL A 114 -23.62 16.33 -7.94
C VAL A 114 -24.96 16.89 -7.48
N THR A 115 -25.90 17.03 -8.41
CA THR A 115 -27.28 17.41 -8.08
C THR A 115 -28.11 16.15 -7.88
N TYR A 116 -28.65 15.95 -6.68
CA TYR A 116 -29.51 14.82 -6.32
C TYR A 116 -30.75 15.34 -5.59
N GLU A 117 -31.94 14.90 -6.01
CA GLU A 117 -33.24 15.34 -5.45
C GLU A 117 -33.46 16.87 -5.40
N GLY A 118 -32.77 17.62 -6.28
CA GLY A 118 -32.83 19.08 -6.35
C GLY A 118 -31.85 19.79 -5.40
N GLU A 119 -31.08 19.03 -4.62
CA GLU A 119 -30.05 19.52 -3.72
C GLU A 119 -28.64 19.29 -4.30
N ARG A 120 -27.67 20.10 -3.85
CA ARG A 120 -26.30 20.05 -4.34
C ARG A 120 -25.42 19.39 -3.28
N HIS A 121 -24.68 18.38 -3.70
CA HIS A 121 -23.74 17.66 -2.88
C HIS A 121 -22.35 17.82 -3.45
N TYR A 122 -21.38 18.18 -2.61
CA TYR A 122 -19.98 18.15 -2.99
C TYR A 122 -19.46 16.72 -2.91
N THR A 123 -18.87 16.24 -4.00
CA THR A 123 -18.35 14.88 -4.10
C THR A 123 -16.90 14.91 -4.54
N THR A 124 -16.05 14.19 -3.80
CA THR A 124 -14.62 14.10 -4.08
C THR A 124 -14.09 12.70 -3.82
N VAL A 125 -13.05 12.29 -4.55
CA VAL A 125 -12.29 11.08 -4.17
C VAL A 125 -11.44 11.41 -2.93
N VAL A 126 -11.54 10.58 -1.90
CA VAL A 126 -10.77 10.73 -0.64
C VAL A 126 -9.69 9.66 -0.47
N ALA A 127 -9.87 8.50 -1.11
CA ALA A 127 -8.86 7.44 -1.12
C ALA A 127 -8.86 6.71 -2.47
N GLU A 128 -7.67 6.55 -3.06
CA GLU A 128 -7.51 5.81 -4.33
C GLU A 128 -7.40 4.29 -4.11
N ASN A 129 -7.16 3.84 -2.87
CA ASN A 129 -6.95 2.44 -2.48
C ASN A 129 -6.08 1.65 -3.50
N PRO A 130 -4.85 2.14 -3.83
CA PRO A 130 -4.05 1.54 -4.88
C PRO A 130 -3.64 0.11 -4.52
N CYS A 131 -3.85 -0.83 -5.45
CA CYS A 131 -3.34 -2.20 -5.31
C CYS A 131 -1.81 -2.19 -5.31
N PHE A 132 -1.20 -2.91 -4.37
CA PHE A 132 0.25 -3.05 -4.37
C PHE A 132 0.64 -4.20 -5.28
N VAL A 133 1.14 -3.91 -6.48
CA VAL A 133 1.60 -4.96 -7.40
C VAL A 133 3.05 -5.29 -7.07
N ALA A 134 3.28 -6.40 -6.38
CA ALA A 134 4.62 -6.95 -6.22
C ALA A 134 5.05 -7.73 -7.47
N ALA A 135 6.34 -7.71 -7.81
CA ALA A 135 6.82 -8.60 -8.87
C ALA A 135 6.75 -10.06 -8.37
N PRO A 136 6.35 -11.05 -9.21
CA PRO A 136 6.12 -12.43 -8.77
C PRO A 136 7.37 -13.12 -8.18
N LEU A 137 8.57 -12.64 -8.53
CA LEU A 137 9.83 -13.13 -7.97
C LEU A 137 10.30 -12.39 -6.71
N GLN A 138 9.64 -11.31 -6.31
CA GLN A 138 10.08 -10.45 -5.22
C GLN A 138 10.02 -11.16 -3.87
N LEU A 139 8.95 -11.93 -3.61
CA LEU A 139 8.84 -12.77 -2.42
C LEU A 139 9.90 -13.88 -2.35
N PRO A 140 10.05 -14.77 -3.35
CA PRO A 140 11.05 -15.84 -3.28
C PRO A 140 12.48 -15.29 -3.24
N LEU A 141 12.78 -14.19 -3.95
CA LEU A 141 14.09 -13.53 -3.86
C LEU A 141 14.32 -12.88 -2.50
N GLY A 142 13.30 -12.26 -1.89
CA GLY A 142 13.37 -11.68 -0.56
C GLY A 142 13.67 -12.75 0.51
N VAL A 143 12.95 -13.86 0.49
CA VAL A 143 13.18 -15.01 1.37
C VAL A 143 14.58 -15.59 1.17
N PHE A 144 15.01 -15.75 -0.08
CA PHE A 144 16.35 -16.24 -0.39
C PHE A 144 17.45 -15.30 0.13
N ALA A 145 17.27 -13.98 -0.03
CA ALA A 145 18.19 -12.98 0.48
C ALA A 145 18.28 -13.03 2.02
N ILE A 146 17.16 -13.19 2.73
CA ILE A 146 17.15 -13.38 4.19
C ILE A 146 17.90 -14.65 4.58
N ALA A 147 17.64 -15.78 3.92
CA ALA A 147 18.28 -17.05 4.23
C ALA A 147 19.80 -16.98 4.01
N LEU A 148 20.23 -16.44 2.86
CA LEU A 148 21.65 -16.28 2.52
C LEU A 148 22.35 -15.29 3.46
N GLY A 149 21.67 -14.20 3.83
CA GLY A 149 22.17 -13.27 4.81
C GLY A 149 22.32 -13.88 6.21
N GLY A 150 21.35 -14.70 6.63
CA GLY A 150 21.41 -15.49 7.86
C GLY A 150 22.60 -16.44 7.89
N ILE A 151 22.87 -17.14 6.79
CA ILE A 151 24.07 -17.99 6.65
C ILE A 151 25.35 -17.14 6.83
N GLY A 152 25.43 -15.98 6.18
CA GLY A 152 26.58 -15.07 6.31
C GLY A 152 26.83 -14.59 7.75
N ILE A 153 25.76 -14.31 8.49
CA ILE A 153 25.83 -13.89 9.90
C ILE A 153 26.26 -15.05 10.81
N LEU A 154 25.73 -16.24 10.58
CA LEU A 154 25.93 -17.40 11.46
C LEU A 154 27.20 -18.19 11.17
N THR A 155 27.80 -18.05 9.98
CA THR A 155 29.02 -18.79 9.59
C THR A 155 30.19 -18.52 10.55
N PRO A 156 30.54 -17.27 10.90
CA PRO A 156 31.66 -17.00 11.81
C PRO A 156 31.52 -17.60 13.23
N PRO A 157 30.38 -17.45 13.95
CA PRO A 157 30.24 -18.08 15.28
C PRO A 157 30.13 -19.60 15.20
N ALA A 158 29.49 -20.15 14.16
CA ALA A 158 29.42 -21.60 13.95
C ALA A 158 30.81 -22.21 13.74
N TYR A 159 31.65 -21.58 12.92
CA TYR A 159 33.03 -22.02 12.71
C TYR A 159 33.85 -22.01 14.00
N ARG A 160 33.77 -20.92 14.79
CA ARG A 160 34.45 -20.85 16.10
C ARG A 160 34.02 -21.96 17.04
N LYS A 161 32.73 -22.32 17.02
CA LYS A 161 32.20 -23.38 17.87
C LYS A 161 32.67 -24.77 17.44
N LEU A 162 32.80 -25.02 16.13
CA LEU A 162 33.32 -26.28 15.60
C LEU A 162 34.81 -26.47 15.95
N VAL A 163 35.63 -25.44 15.76
CA VAL A 163 37.05 -25.48 16.13
C VAL A 163 37.23 -25.72 17.63
N ALA A 164 36.46 -25.04 18.48
CA ALA A 164 36.51 -25.25 19.93
C ALA A 164 36.10 -26.67 20.37
N LEU A 165 35.28 -27.37 19.58
CA LEU A 165 34.90 -28.76 19.84
C LEU A 165 35.97 -29.75 19.39
N GLU A 166 36.66 -29.48 18.27
CA GLU A 166 37.82 -30.27 17.83
C GLU A 166 38.98 -30.15 18.82
N GLU A 167 39.35 -28.93 19.23
CA GLU A 167 40.44 -28.67 20.18
C GLU A 167 40.17 -29.22 21.60
N GLY A 168 38.90 -29.39 21.98
CA GLY A 168 38.50 -29.96 23.26
C GLY A 168 38.33 -31.48 23.27
N ALA A 169 38.38 -32.12 22.09
CA ALA A 169 38.29 -33.57 21.93
C ALA A 169 39.67 -34.26 21.85
N GLU A 170 40.74 -33.48 21.68
CA GLU A 170 42.15 -33.88 21.84
C GLU A 170 42.61 -33.78 23.31
#